data_AF-A0A6N2M0K4-F1
#
_entry.id   AF-A0A6N2M0K4-F1
#
_cell.length_a   1.000
_cell.length_b   1.000
_cell.length_c   1.000
_cell.angle_alpha   90.00
_cell.angle_beta   90.00
_cell.angle_gamma   90.00
#
_symmetry.space_group_name_H-M   'P 1'
#
loop_
_entity.id
_entity.type
_entity.pdbx_description
1 polymer ?
#
loop_
_entity_poly.entity_id
_entity_poly.type
_entity_poly.pdbx_seq_one_letter_code
_entity_poly.pdbx_strand_id
1 'polypeptide(L)'
;MAAASITRLQILSSSSSSLSPIKIIKRSSAFLSKNRPIYNHYHHRSSKFHTTLCCSTSNSSRTLENGSIVGDLLDYLNESWTQFHATAEAKRQLIDAGFDLLNENEEWELKPGGRYFFTRNMSCLVAFAIGEKYSVGNGFHVIAAHTDSPCLKLKPRSASSRSSYLMVNVQTYGSGLWHTWFDRDLSVAGRVIVRGSDGSFLHKLVKIKRPLLRIPTLAIHLDRTINKDGFKPNLETHLIPLLATKSEEASSETKETNTESSKAVHHPLLIQMS
;
A
#
# COMPACT_ATOMS: atom_id res chain seq x y z
N MET A 1 -14.59 -1.14 24.46
CA MET A 1 -13.34 -0.39 24.19
C MET A 1 -12.40 -1.36 23.47
N ALA A 2 -12.31 -1.29 22.14
CA ALA A 2 -11.52 -2.23 21.35
C ALA A 2 -10.03 -1.89 21.48
N ALA A 3 -9.26 -2.81 22.05
CA ALA A 3 -7.80 -2.71 22.05
C ALA A 3 -7.28 -3.16 20.68
N ALA A 4 -6.84 -2.21 19.86
CA ALA A 4 -6.12 -2.48 18.63
C ALA A 4 -4.62 -2.56 18.95
N SER A 5 -3.97 -3.66 18.57
CA SER A 5 -2.51 -3.77 18.64
C SER A 5 -1.94 -3.58 17.23
N ILE A 6 -1.16 -2.52 17.04
CA ILE A 6 -0.48 -2.20 15.78
C ILE A 6 0.81 -2.99 15.74
N THR A 7 0.90 -3.98 14.85
CA THR A 7 2.06 -4.88 14.84
C THR A 7 3.02 -4.65 13.67
N ARG A 8 2.65 -3.93 12.59
CA ARG A 8 3.58 -3.47 11.54
C ARG A 8 2.86 -2.59 10.53
N LEU A 9 3.10 -1.30 10.59
CA LEU A 9 2.72 -0.31 9.58
C LEU A 9 3.98 0.21 8.92
N GLN A 10 3.98 0.29 7.59
CA GLN A 10 5.03 0.80 6.72
C GLN A 10 4.56 2.09 6.07
N ILE A 11 5.54 2.94 5.79
CA ILE A 11 5.32 4.23 5.17
C ILE A 11 5.70 4.17 3.68
N LEU A 12 4.94 4.76 2.76
CA LEU A 12 5.26 4.76 1.31
C LEU A 12 4.81 6.02 0.57
N SER A 13 5.53 6.38 -0.50
CA SER A 13 5.21 7.51 -1.39
C SER A 13 4.21 7.16 -2.49
N SER A 14 3.20 7.99 -2.74
CA SER A 14 2.34 7.89 -3.93
C SER A 14 2.84 8.78 -5.07
N SER A 15 3.06 8.21 -6.25
CA SER A 15 3.28 8.98 -7.48
C SER A 15 2.08 8.83 -8.42
N SER A 16 1.30 9.90 -8.60
CA SER A 16 0.35 10.02 -9.71
C SER A 16 1.01 10.76 -10.86
N SER A 17 1.11 10.14 -12.03
CA SER A 17 1.50 10.84 -13.26
C SER A 17 0.52 10.48 -14.38
N SER A 18 -0.27 11.46 -14.79
CA SER A 18 -1.12 11.41 -15.98
C SER A 18 -0.27 11.75 -17.21
N LEU A 19 0.00 10.78 -18.07
CA LEU A 19 0.63 11.01 -19.37
C LEU A 19 -0.46 11.11 -20.44
N SER A 20 -0.59 12.28 -21.06
CA SER A 20 -1.38 12.48 -22.27
C SER A 20 -0.63 11.96 -23.50
N PRO A 21 -1.28 11.26 -24.45
CA PRO A 21 -0.59 10.65 -25.59
C PRO A 21 -0.19 11.67 -26.67
N ILE A 22 1.04 11.54 -27.15
CA ILE A 22 1.62 12.23 -28.30
C ILE A 22 0.98 11.68 -29.59
N LYS A 23 0.36 12.54 -30.40
CA LYS A 23 -0.18 12.18 -31.73
C LYS A 23 0.94 12.17 -32.77
N ILE A 24 1.18 11.01 -33.39
CA ILE A 24 2.01 10.87 -34.59
C ILE A 24 1.23 11.37 -35.81
N ILE A 25 1.84 12.31 -36.53
CA ILE A 25 1.32 12.91 -37.77
C ILE A 25 1.54 11.92 -38.93
N LYS A 26 0.45 11.44 -39.54
CA LYS A 26 0.46 10.94 -40.93
C LYS A 26 -0.32 11.94 -41.80
N ARG A 27 0.37 12.59 -42.75
CA ARG A 27 -0.24 13.40 -43.81
C ARG A 27 -0.40 12.52 -45.06
N SER A 28 -1.64 12.40 -45.54
CA SER A 28 -1.94 12.08 -46.94
C SER A 28 -3.18 12.87 -47.37
N SER A 29 -2.96 13.67 -48.41
CA SER A 29 -3.89 14.22 -49.43
C SER A 29 -5.31 14.67 -49.06
N ALA A 30 -5.55 15.95 -49.34
CA ALA A 30 -6.81 16.67 -49.26
C ALA A 30 -7.87 16.21 -50.26
N PHE A 31 -9.16 16.31 -49.87
CA PHE A 31 -10.25 16.71 -50.76
C PHE A 31 -11.32 17.46 -49.95
N LEU A 32 -11.72 18.63 -50.48
CA LEU A 32 -12.69 19.57 -49.92
C LEU A 32 -14.11 19.23 -50.38
N SER A 33 -15.10 19.39 -49.49
CA SER A 33 -16.43 19.93 -49.84
C SER A 33 -17.19 20.41 -48.60
N LYS A 34 -17.94 21.50 -48.78
CA LYS A 34 -18.55 22.43 -47.81
C LYS A 34 -19.87 21.94 -47.22
N ASN A 35 -20.22 22.37 -45.99
CA ASN A 35 -21.36 23.27 -45.71
C ASN A 35 -21.53 23.58 -44.20
N ARG A 36 -21.94 24.84 -43.92
CA ARG A 36 -22.34 25.47 -42.63
C ARG A 36 -23.84 25.19 -42.35
N PRO A 37 -24.46 25.39 -41.14
CA PRO A 37 -24.34 26.60 -40.29
C PRO A 37 -24.43 26.41 -38.74
N ILE A 38 -24.41 27.57 -38.09
CA ILE A 38 -24.37 27.92 -36.65
C ILE A 38 -25.70 27.65 -35.93
N TYR A 39 -25.67 27.20 -34.66
CA TYR A 39 -26.48 27.73 -33.53
C TYR A 39 -25.96 27.19 -32.17
N ASN A 40 -25.94 28.07 -31.17
CA ASN A 40 -25.58 27.81 -29.77
C ASN A 40 -26.63 26.94 -29.06
N HIS A 41 -26.20 26.02 -28.19
CA HIS A 41 -26.93 25.69 -26.97
C HIS A 41 -26.03 25.09 -25.89
N TYR A 42 -26.02 25.74 -24.73
CA TYR A 42 -25.55 25.20 -23.46
C TYR A 42 -26.39 23.97 -23.07
N HIS A 43 -25.73 22.88 -22.69
CA HIS A 43 -26.36 21.85 -21.86
C HIS A 43 -25.39 21.29 -20.81
N HIS A 44 -25.76 21.53 -19.55
CA HIS A 44 -25.40 20.73 -18.39
C HIS A 44 -25.55 19.24 -18.70
N ARG A 45 -24.53 18.43 -18.34
CA ARG A 45 -24.68 16.97 -18.28
C ARG A 45 -24.31 16.45 -16.89
N SER A 46 -25.36 16.20 -16.13
CA SER A 46 -25.39 15.26 -15.01
C SER A 46 -24.94 13.88 -15.49
N SER A 47 -23.93 13.28 -14.86
CA SER A 47 -23.67 11.84 -15.01
C SER A 47 -24.35 11.10 -13.86
N LYS A 48 -25.51 10.51 -14.17
CA LYS A 48 -26.04 9.38 -13.41
C LYS A 48 -25.15 8.17 -13.69
N PHE A 49 -24.52 7.61 -12.67
CA PHE A 49 -23.98 6.25 -12.74
C PHE A 49 -24.99 5.31 -12.08
N HIS A 50 -25.55 4.43 -12.91
CA HIS A 50 -26.48 3.39 -12.52
C HIS A 50 -25.74 2.27 -11.81
N THR A 51 -26.25 1.92 -10.63
CA THR A 51 -26.04 0.63 -9.97
C THR A 51 -26.88 -0.42 -10.71
N THR A 52 -26.28 -1.53 -11.12
CA THR A 52 -27.05 -2.77 -11.32
C THR A 52 -26.18 -3.98 -10.98
N LEU A 53 -26.57 -4.68 -9.91
CA LEU A 53 -26.34 -6.11 -9.73
C LEU A 53 -27.07 -6.84 -10.86
N CYS A 54 -26.45 -7.81 -11.51
CA CYS A 54 -27.14 -9.00 -12.03
C CYS A 54 -26.13 -10.13 -12.27
N CYS A 55 -26.47 -11.28 -11.72
CA CYS A 55 -25.91 -12.58 -12.04
C CYS A 55 -26.39 -12.98 -13.44
N SER A 56 -25.47 -13.37 -14.32
CA SER A 56 -25.81 -14.05 -15.57
C SER A 56 -24.69 -15.00 -15.96
N THR A 57 -25.00 -16.29 -15.90
CA THR A 57 -24.26 -17.38 -16.51
C THR A 57 -24.26 -17.20 -18.02
N SER A 58 -23.09 -16.88 -18.57
CA SER A 58 -22.84 -17.00 -20.00
C SER A 58 -21.42 -17.47 -20.22
N ASN A 59 -21.30 -18.67 -20.81
CA ASN A 59 -20.09 -19.21 -21.39
C ASN A 59 -19.56 -18.20 -22.42
N SER A 60 -18.58 -17.41 -22.00
CA SER A 60 -17.84 -16.49 -22.85
C SER A 60 -16.38 -16.88 -22.68
N SER A 61 -15.87 -17.60 -23.68
CA SER A 61 -14.45 -17.74 -23.95
C SER A 61 -13.79 -16.36 -23.85
N ARG A 62 -13.19 -16.07 -22.70
CA ARG A 62 -12.41 -14.85 -22.48
C ARG A 62 -11.26 -14.90 -23.47
N THR A 63 -11.35 -14.11 -24.52
CA THR A 63 -10.17 -13.65 -25.24
C THR A 63 -9.26 -13.01 -24.20
N LEU A 64 -8.12 -13.64 -23.95
CA LEU A 64 -7.01 -13.06 -23.23
C LEU A 64 -6.65 -11.76 -23.96
N GLU A 65 -7.18 -10.63 -23.50
CA GLU A 65 -6.57 -9.35 -23.85
C GLU A 65 -5.12 -9.45 -23.36
N ASN A 66 -4.16 -9.36 -24.29
CA ASN A 66 -2.74 -9.36 -23.99
C ASN A 66 -2.43 -8.13 -23.12
N GLY A 67 -2.56 -8.29 -21.79
CA GLY A 67 -2.05 -7.35 -20.82
C GLY A 67 -0.56 -7.11 -21.05
N SER A 68 -0.14 -5.85 -20.95
CA SER A 68 1.29 -5.55 -21.00
C SER A 68 1.92 -6.07 -19.71
N ILE A 69 2.96 -6.91 -19.81
CA ILE A 69 3.75 -7.38 -18.65
C ILE A 69 4.17 -6.20 -17.75
N VAL A 70 4.48 -5.05 -18.36
CA VAL A 70 4.83 -3.83 -17.62
C VAL A 70 3.62 -3.27 -16.88
N GLY A 71 2.44 -3.25 -17.51
CA GLY A 71 1.19 -2.85 -16.87
C GLY A 71 0.84 -3.73 -15.67
N ASP A 72 0.88 -5.05 -15.86
CA ASP A 72 0.59 -6.03 -14.80
C ASP A 72 1.57 -5.90 -13.62
N LEU A 73 2.85 -5.65 -13.92
CA LEU A 73 3.85 -5.36 -12.89
C LEU A 73 3.54 -4.07 -12.13
N LEU A 74 3.18 -2.99 -12.82
CA LEU A 74 2.84 -1.72 -12.17
C LEU A 74 1.60 -1.88 -11.28
N ASP A 75 0.59 -2.62 -11.73
CA ASP A 75 -0.61 -2.91 -10.93
C ASP A 75 -0.26 -3.74 -9.70
N TYR A 76 0.57 -4.78 -9.85
CA TYR A 76 1.07 -5.56 -8.72
C TYR A 76 1.81 -4.69 -7.70
N LEU A 77 2.73 -3.83 -8.16
CA LEU A 77 3.48 -2.92 -7.28
C LEU A 77 2.57 -1.89 -6.59
N ASN A 78 1.59 -1.34 -7.31
CA ASN A 78 0.63 -0.39 -6.78
C ASN A 78 -0.29 -1.00 -5.72
N GLU A 79 -0.55 -2.32 -5.78
CA GLU A 79 -1.29 -3.01 -4.72
C GLU A 79 -0.39 -3.52 -3.58
N SER A 80 0.87 -3.85 -3.85
CA SER A 80 1.85 -4.48 -2.95
C SER A 80 2.62 -3.51 -2.03
N TRP A 81 1.92 -2.63 -1.32
CA TRP A 81 2.55 -1.59 -0.47
C TRP A 81 3.37 -2.12 0.71
N THR A 82 3.10 -3.35 1.15
CA THR A 82 3.86 -4.02 2.20
C THR A 82 4.04 -5.48 1.83
N GLN A 83 4.93 -6.19 2.52
CA GLN A 83 5.05 -7.65 2.35
C GLN A 83 3.72 -8.39 2.57
N PHE A 84 2.82 -7.80 3.38
CA PHE A 84 1.49 -8.36 3.60
C PHE A 84 0.56 -8.14 2.40
N HIS A 85 0.62 -6.97 1.77
CA HIS A 85 -0.13 -6.68 0.55
C HIS A 85 0.43 -7.43 -0.65
N ALA A 86 1.76 -7.57 -0.76
CA ALA A 86 2.39 -8.39 -1.78
C ALA A 86 1.91 -9.85 -1.71
N THR A 87 1.92 -10.42 -0.49
CA THR A 87 1.40 -11.77 -0.27
C THR A 87 -0.09 -11.89 -0.59
N ALA A 88 -0.89 -10.88 -0.23
CA ALA A 88 -2.33 -10.87 -0.50
C ALA A 88 -2.63 -10.74 -2.00
N GLU A 89 -1.88 -9.92 -2.73
CA GLU A 89 -2.03 -9.75 -4.17
C GLU A 89 -1.56 -11.00 -4.93
N ALA A 90 -0.43 -11.59 -4.56
CA ALA A 90 0.02 -12.87 -5.12
C ALA A 90 -1.01 -13.98 -4.86
N LYS A 91 -1.57 -14.04 -3.64
CA LYS A 91 -2.67 -14.96 -3.30
C LYS A 91 -3.88 -14.74 -4.21
N ARG A 92 -4.30 -13.49 -4.45
CA ARG A 92 -5.42 -13.16 -5.33
C ARG A 92 -5.18 -13.67 -6.75
N GLN A 93 -4.00 -13.39 -7.30
CA GLN A 93 -3.63 -13.81 -8.65
C GLN A 93 -3.55 -15.35 -8.79
N LEU A 94 -3.06 -16.06 -7.76
CA LEU A 94 -3.03 -17.52 -7.76
C LEU A 94 -4.42 -18.14 -7.73
N ILE A 95 -5.34 -17.58 -6.93
CA ILE A 95 -6.75 -18.01 -6.91
C ILE A 95 -7.38 -17.79 -8.29
N ASP A 96 -7.16 -16.61 -8.91
CA ASP A 96 -7.66 -16.30 -10.24
C ASP A 96 -7.08 -17.23 -11.32
N ALA A 97 -5.86 -17.73 -11.12
CA ALA A 97 -5.21 -18.73 -11.97
C ALA A 97 -5.66 -20.18 -11.69
N GLY A 98 -6.56 -20.39 -10.73
CA GLY A 98 -7.10 -21.69 -10.35
C GLY A 98 -6.11 -22.55 -9.56
N PHE A 99 -5.39 -21.95 -8.63
CA PHE A 99 -4.66 -22.67 -7.57
C PHE A 99 -5.53 -22.82 -6.32
N ASP A 100 -5.40 -23.96 -5.66
CA ASP A 100 -6.09 -24.25 -4.40
C ASP A 100 -5.30 -23.73 -3.19
N LEU A 101 -5.98 -23.01 -2.30
CA LEU A 101 -5.40 -22.54 -1.05
C LEU A 101 -5.38 -23.68 -0.02
N LEU A 102 -4.19 -24.03 0.44
CA LEU A 102 -3.99 -25.00 1.51
C LEU A 102 -3.94 -24.31 2.88
N ASN A 103 -4.52 -24.96 3.89
CA ASN A 103 -4.32 -24.61 5.29
C ASN A 103 -3.11 -25.39 5.83
N GLU A 104 -2.11 -24.67 6.32
CA GLU A 104 -0.87 -25.27 6.82
C GLU A 104 -1.06 -26.10 8.10
N ASN A 105 -2.20 -25.95 8.78
CA ASN A 105 -2.54 -26.73 9.98
C ASN A 105 -3.36 -28.00 9.68
N GLU A 106 -3.67 -28.27 8.41
CA GLU A 106 -4.45 -29.42 7.98
C GLU A 106 -3.57 -30.43 7.23
N GLU A 107 -4.00 -31.69 7.18
CA GLU A 107 -3.41 -32.68 6.29
C GLU A 107 -3.75 -32.36 4.83
N TRP A 108 -2.79 -32.54 3.92
CA TRP A 108 -2.94 -32.15 2.53
C TRP A 108 -3.17 -33.35 1.62
N GLU A 109 -4.29 -33.35 0.89
CA GLU A 109 -4.55 -34.31 -0.19
C GLU A 109 -4.06 -33.75 -1.53
N LEU A 110 -2.80 -34.01 -1.84
CA LEU A 110 -2.15 -33.53 -3.06
C LEU A 110 -2.29 -34.53 -4.21
N LYS A 111 -2.56 -34.05 -5.42
CA LYS A 111 -2.76 -34.89 -6.62
C LYS A 111 -1.85 -34.47 -7.76
N PRO A 112 -1.29 -35.42 -8.56
CA PRO A 112 -0.67 -35.09 -9.84
C PRO A 112 -1.62 -34.25 -10.73
N GLY A 113 -1.09 -33.23 -11.38
CA GLY A 113 -1.87 -32.23 -12.12
C GLY A 113 -2.44 -31.10 -11.24
N GLY A 114 -2.40 -31.23 -9.92
CA GLY A 114 -2.91 -30.23 -8.98
C GLY A 114 -2.00 -29.00 -8.84
N ARG A 115 -2.59 -27.87 -8.46
CA ARG A 115 -1.90 -26.58 -8.26
C ARG A 115 -2.31 -26.00 -6.92
N TYR A 116 -1.34 -25.74 -6.07
CA TYR A 116 -1.60 -25.44 -4.67
C TYR A 116 -0.72 -24.29 -4.18
N PHE A 117 -1.18 -23.60 -3.14
CA PHE A 117 -0.35 -22.64 -2.43
C PHE A 117 -0.78 -22.51 -0.98
N PHE A 118 0.13 -22.07 -0.13
CA PHE A 118 -0.18 -21.68 1.24
C PHE A 118 0.56 -20.39 1.60
N THR A 119 0.13 -19.76 2.70
CA THR A 119 0.77 -18.55 3.22
C THR A 119 1.15 -18.73 4.68
N ARG A 120 2.35 -18.25 5.06
CA ARG A 120 2.82 -18.21 6.45
C ARG A 120 2.85 -16.76 6.92
N ASN A 121 2.28 -16.47 8.08
CA ASN A 121 2.24 -15.13 8.70
C ASN A 121 1.64 -14.02 7.81
N MET A 122 0.93 -14.37 6.73
CA MET A 122 0.47 -13.44 5.68
C MET A 122 1.59 -12.63 5.01
N SER A 123 2.85 -13.01 5.17
CA SER A 123 4.00 -12.27 4.60
C SER A 123 4.91 -13.14 3.72
N CYS A 124 4.68 -14.44 3.73
CA CYS A 124 5.35 -15.41 2.87
C CYS A 124 4.29 -16.24 2.16
N LEU A 125 4.55 -16.58 0.91
CA LEU A 125 3.71 -17.40 0.07
C LEU A 125 4.57 -18.45 -0.61
N VAL A 126 4.10 -19.70 -0.59
CA VAL A 126 4.70 -20.80 -1.36
C VAL A 126 3.62 -21.33 -2.28
N ALA A 127 3.86 -21.29 -3.58
CA ALA A 127 2.99 -21.86 -4.61
C ALA A 127 3.74 -22.95 -5.37
N PHE A 128 3.05 -24.03 -5.71
CA PHE A 128 3.61 -25.14 -6.45
C PHE A 128 2.56 -25.80 -7.34
N ALA A 129 2.99 -26.36 -8.47
CA ALA A 129 2.19 -27.15 -9.38
C ALA A 129 2.81 -28.54 -9.50
N ILE A 130 2.00 -29.58 -9.32
CA ILE A 130 2.44 -30.97 -9.38
C ILE A 130 2.26 -31.45 -10.81
N GLY A 131 3.33 -31.85 -11.48
CA GLY A 131 3.25 -32.38 -12.84
C GLY A 131 2.40 -33.65 -12.90
N GLU A 132 1.67 -33.86 -13.99
CA GLU A 132 0.80 -35.04 -14.17
C GLU A 132 1.56 -36.38 -14.10
N LYS A 133 2.84 -36.37 -14.46
CA LYS A 133 3.75 -37.53 -14.43
C LYS A 133 4.62 -37.57 -13.16
N TYR A 134 4.31 -36.75 -12.16
CA TYR A 134 5.06 -36.76 -10.92
C TYR A 134 4.89 -38.09 -10.19
N SER A 135 6.01 -38.64 -9.75
CA SER A 135 6.09 -39.79 -8.85
C SER A 135 6.97 -39.44 -7.66
N VAL A 136 6.72 -40.07 -6.52
CA VAL A 136 7.55 -39.91 -5.31
C VAL A 136 9.02 -40.22 -5.67
N GLY A 137 9.91 -39.30 -5.30
CA GLY A 137 11.34 -39.37 -5.65
C GLY A 137 11.76 -38.46 -6.81
N ASN A 138 10.82 -37.92 -7.59
CA ASN A 138 11.13 -36.91 -8.61
C ASN A 138 11.58 -35.58 -7.97
N GLY A 139 12.36 -34.80 -8.72
CA GLY A 139 12.90 -33.51 -8.27
C GLY A 139 11.91 -32.33 -8.37
N PHE A 140 12.40 -31.14 -8.01
CA PHE A 140 11.66 -29.88 -8.01
C PHE A 140 12.36 -28.83 -8.89
N HIS A 141 11.58 -28.03 -9.59
CA HIS A 141 12.03 -26.77 -10.19
C HIS A 141 11.58 -25.62 -9.31
N VAL A 142 12.54 -24.91 -8.70
CA VAL A 142 12.26 -23.92 -7.67
C VAL A 142 12.76 -22.54 -8.10
N ILE A 143 11.88 -21.55 -8.00
CA ILE A 143 12.23 -20.13 -8.09
C ILE A 143 11.96 -19.52 -6.72
N ALA A 144 12.94 -18.80 -6.19
CA ALA A 144 12.84 -18.13 -4.90
C ALA A 144 13.03 -16.61 -5.07
N ALA A 145 12.18 -15.84 -4.39
CA ALA A 145 12.26 -14.40 -4.26
C ALA A 145 11.81 -14.00 -2.84
N HIS A 146 11.84 -12.72 -2.50
CA HIS A 146 11.39 -12.22 -1.21
C HIS A 146 10.35 -11.09 -1.40
N THR A 147 9.43 -10.96 -0.45
CA THR A 147 8.26 -10.07 -0.53
C THR A 147 8.45 -8.71 0.15
N ASP A 148 9.57 -8.53 0.86
CA ASP A 148 9.86 -7.34 1.62
C ASP A 148 10.82 -6.39 0.89
N SER A 149 10.84 -5.14 1.34
CA SER A 149 11.76 -4.11 0.83
C SER A 149 12.17 -3.20 1.99
N PRO A 150 13.35 -2.55 1.90
CA PRO A 150 13.76 -1.58 2.90
C PRO A 150 12.73 -0.46 3.06
N CYS A 151 12.37 -0.15 4.30
CA CYS A 151 11.28 0.79 4.60
C CYS A 151 11.36 1.35 6.01
N LEU A 152 10.51 2.34 6.30
CA LEU A 152 10.25 2.82 7.65
C LEU A 152 9.04 2.09 8.24
N LYS A 153 9.25 1.45 9.39
CA LYS A 153 8.19 0.78 10.17
C LYS A 153 7.84 1.63 11.38
N LEU A 154 6.57 1.65 11.79
CA LEU A 154 6.21 2.28 13.06
C LEU A 154 6.88 1.55 14.24
N LYS A 155 7.43 2.32 15.19
CA LYS A 155 7.87 1.76 16.48
C LYS A 155 6.64 1.29 17.29
N PRO A 156 6.80 0.31 18.20
CA PRO A 156 5.73 -0.12 19.10
C PRO A 156 5.13 1.02 19.93
N ARG A 157 5.92 2.04 20.25
CA ARG A 157 5.45 3.33 20.77
C ARG A 157 5.74 4.41 19.74
N SER A 158 4.75 4.72 18.91
CA SER A 158 4.94 5.63 17.78
C SER A 158 4.52 7.07 18.06
N ALA A 159 3.71 7.34 19.10
CA ALA A 159 3.32 8.72 19.38
C ALA A 159 4.51 9.56 19.90
N SER A 160 4.81 10.65 19.20
CA SER A 160 5.72 11.69 19.69
C SER A 160 5.24 13.09 19.32
N SER A 161 5.80 14.10 19.96
CA SER A 161 5.49 15.49 19.62
C SER A 161 6.67 16.41 19.95
N ARG A 162 6.90 17.41 19.09
CA ARG A 162 7.95 18.42 19.28
C ARG A 162 7.54 19.71 18.58
N SER A 163 7.82 20.86 19.20
CA SER A 163 7.59 22.20 18.60
C SER A 163 6.20 22.36 17.97
N SER A 164 5.13 22.00 18.71
CA SER A 164 3.74 22.03 18.25
C SER A 164 3.39 21.11 17.06
N TYR A 165 4.27 20.18 16.69
CA TYR A 165 3.96 19.11 15.74
C TYR A 165 3.68 17.79 16.45
N LEU A 166 2.69 17.06 15.95
CA LEU A 166 2.48 15.65 16.20
C LEU A 166 3.36 14.86 15.21
N MET A 167 4.20 13.99 15.76
CA MET A 167 5.22 13.24 15.03
C MET A 167 5.04 11.74 15.26
N VAL A 168 5.59 10.93 14.36
CA VAL A 168 5.43 9.48 14.41
C VAL A 168 6.79 8.80 14.51
N ASN A 169 7.11 8.15 15.63
CA ASN A 169 8.37 7.43 15.75
C ASN A 169 8.38 6.20 14.84
N VAL A 170 9.43 6.11 14.03
CA VAL A 170 9.67 5.04 13.07
C VAL A 170 11.00 4.36 13.34
N GLN A 171 11.15 3.13 12.88
CA GLN A 171 12.39 2.38 12.85
C GLN A 171 12.71 2.01 11.40
N THR A 172 13.99 2.00 11.07
CA THR A 172 14.47 1.49 9.80
C THR A 172 14.30 -0.02 9.73
N TYR A 173 13.99 -0.52 8.54
CA TYR A 173 13.96 -1.94 8.21
C TYR A 173 14.78 -2.17 6.95
N GLY A 174 15.75 -3.08 7.01
CA GLY A 174 16.74 -3.28 5.95
C GLY A 174 17.73 -2.11 5.83
N SER A 175 18.46 -2.07 4.71
CA SER A 175 19.49 -1.07 4.42
C SER A 175 19.03 -0.12 3.32
N GLY A 176 18.03 0.70 3.62
CA GLY A 176 17.46 1.66 2.67
C GLY A 176 18.37 2.86 2.40
N LEU A 177 18.20 3.47 1.23
CA LEU A 177 18.77 4.78 0.91
C LEU A 177 17.96 5.88 1.60
N TRP A 178 18.11 6.05 2.92
CA TRP A 178 17.18 6.82 3.75
C TRP A 178 17.01 8.29 3.36
N HIS A 179 17.98 8.90 2.70
CA HIS A 179 17.84 10.26 2.20
C HIS A 179 16.72 10.40 1.15
N THR A 180 16.38 9.33 0.40
CA THR A 180 15.33 9.38 -0.65
C THR A 180 13.92 9.43 -0.09
N TRP A 181 13.77 9.18 1.22
CA TRP A 181 12.51 9.20 1.97
C TRP A 181 12.13 10.60 2.45
N PHE A 182 13.08 11.53 2.45
CA PHE A 182 12.81 12.92 2.79
C PHE A 182 12.00 13.59 1.67
N ASP A 183 11.14 14.52 2.07
CA ASP A 183 10.30 15.33 1.18
C ASP A 183 9.38 14.55 0.24
N ARG A 184 9.06 13.32 0.61
CA ARG A 184 8.03 12.50 -0.04
C ARG A 184 6.69 12.67 0.64
N ASP A 185 5.64 12.59 -0.16
CA ASP A 185 4.26 12.49 0.30
C ASP A 185 4.00 11.05 0.72
N LEU A 186 4.14 10.80 2.01
CA LEU A 186 4.13 9.46 2.54
C LEU A 186 2.77 9.10 3.13
N SER A 187 2.35 7.86 3.00
CA SER A 187 1.16 7.31 3.66
C SER A 187 1.52 6.10 4.53
N VAL A 188 0.52 5.43 5.12
CA VAL A 188 0.67 4.31 6.04
C VAL A 188 -0.12 3.10 5.53
N ALA A 189 0.54 1.93 5.51
CA ALA A 189 -0.08 0.65 5.17
C ALA A 189 0.53 -0.50 5.97
N GLY A 190 -0.19 -1.61 6.15
CA GLY A 190 0.33 -2.78 6.86
C GLY A 190 -0.76 -3.69 7.36
N ARG A 191 -0.52 -4.29 8.53
CA ARG A 191 -1.46 -5.20 9.18
C ARG A 191 -1.70 -4.79 10.62
N VAL A 192 -2.95 -4.80 11.03
CA VAL A 192 -3.39 -4.65 12.41
C VAL A 192 -3.98 -5.96 12.92
N ILE A 193 -3.81 -6.22 14.22
CA ILE A 193 -4.48 -7.31 14.93
C ILE A 193 -5.59 -6.68 15.75
N VAL A 194 -6.83 -7.07 15.47
CA VAL A 194 -8.02 -6.57 16.15
C VAL A 194 -8.68 -7.70 16.91
N ARG A 195 -9.23 -7.38 18.08
CA ARG A 195 -10.03 -8.33 18.86
C ARG A 195 -11.47 -8.31 18.36
N GLY A 196 -11.99 -9.49 17.97
CA GLY A 196 -13.38 -9.71 17.60
C GLY A 196 -14.32 -9.60 18.81
N SER A 197 -15.62 -9.46 18.54
CA SER A 197 -16.66 -9.41 19.58
C SER A 197 -16.77 -10.71 20.38
N ASP A 198 -16.41 -11.83 19.75
CA ASP A 198 -16.31 -13.18 20.33
C ASP A 198 -15.00 -13.40 21.12
N GLY A 199 -14.13 -12.40 21.19
CA GLY A 199 -12.82 -12.49 21.83
C GLY A 199 -11.71 -13.08 20.96
N SER A 200 -12.00 -13.50 19.72
CA SER A 200 -11.00 -13.97 18.76
C SER A 200 -10.06 -12.84 18.32
N PHE A 201 -8.92 -13.18 17.72
CA PHE A 201 -8.01 -12.20 17.11
C PHE A 201 -8.05 -12.31 15.59
N LEU A 202 -8.30 -11.18 14.94
CA LEU A 202 -8.40 -11.09 13.48
C LEU A 202 -7.29 -10.21 12.94
N HIS A 203 -6.73 -10.63 11.81
CA HIS A 203 -5.79 -9.83 11.04
C HIS A 203 -6.53 -9.01 9.99
N LYS A 204 -6.29 -7.70 9.96
CA LYS A 204 -6.80 -6.82 8.89
C LYS A 204 -5.66 -6.10 8.20
N LEU A 205 -5.73 -6.04 6.87
CA LEU A 205 -4.86 -5.19 6.07
C LEU A 205 -5.39 -3.76 6.11
N VAL A 206 -4.46 -2.82 6.24
CA VAL A 206 -4.74 -1.38 6.25
C VAL A 206 -3.90 -0.75 5.16
N LYS A 207 -4.53 0.10 4.34
CA LYS A 207 -3.86 0.85 3.27
C LYS A 207 -4.54 2.20 3.10
N ILE A 208 -3.92 3.25 3.60
CA ILE A 208 -4.51 4.59 3.54
C ILE A 208 -4.12 5.23 2.21
N LYS A 209 -5.04 5.29 1.24
CA LYS A 209 -4.76 5.78 -0.12
C LYS A 209 -4.76 7.32 -0.24
N ARG A 210 -4.07 8.01 0.68
CA ARG A 210 -3.80 9.45 0.64
C ARG A 210 -2.54 9.79 1.45
N PRO A 211 -1.79 10.86 1.12
CA PRO A 211 -0.67 11.31 1.94
C PRO A 211 -1.09 11.66 3.37
N LEU A 212 -0.27 11.27 4.34
CA LEU A 212 -0.46 11.47 5.77
C LEU A 212 0.77 12.02 6.48
N LEU A 213 1.94 11.63 5.99
CA LEU A 213 3.21 11.79 6.67
C LEU A 213 4.20 12.47 5.74
N ARG A 214 5.11 13.25 6.34
CA ARG A 214 6.24 13.84 5.61
C ARG A 214 7.45 13.92 6.50
N ILE A 215 8.62 13.58 5.96
CA ILE A 215 9.92 13.80 6.62
C ILE A 215 10.56 15.00 5.93
N PRO A 216 10.42 16.23 6.44
CA PRO A 216 10.96 17.41 5.78
C PRO A 216 12.49 17.47 5.89
N THR A 217 13.16 17.93 4.84
CA THR A 217 14.57 18.32 4.95
C THR A 217 14.73 19.62 5.73
N LEU A 218 15.90 19.81 6.37
CA LEU A 218 16.29 21.10 6.91
C LEU A 218 16.65 22.05 5.75
N ALA A 219 16.20 23.31 5.83
CA ALA A 219 16.53 24.31 4.83
C ALA A 219 18.06 24.51 4.73
N ILE A 220 18.59 24.51 3.50
CA ILE A 220 20.04 24.65 3.21
C ILE A 220 20.67 25.90 3.83
N HIS A 221 19.91 26.98 4.02
CA HIS A 221 20.40 28.20 4.67
C HIS A 221 20.90 27.97 6.10
N LEU A 222 20.37 26.93 6.76
CA LEU A 222 20.72 26.50 8.12
C LEU A 222 21.76 25.36 8.14
N ASP A 223 22.07 24.75 6.99
CA ASP A 223 23.11 23.74 6.81
C ASP A 223 23.92 24.04 5.54
N ARG A 224 24.87 24.98 5.67
CA ARG A 224 25.63 25.51 4.54
C ARG A 224 26.70 24.55 4.02
N THR A 225 27.03 23.49 4.76
CA THR A 225 28.09 22.56 4.37
C THR A 225 27.56 21.29 3.70
N ILE A 226 26.24 21.07 3.69
CA ILE A 226 25.58 19.88 3.11
C ILE A 226 26.02 19.50 1.68
N ASN A 227 26.24 20.49 0.81
CA ASN A 227 26.69 20.24 -0.57
C ASN A 227 28.15 19.79 -0.67
N LYS A 228 28.96 20.09 0.35
CA LYS A 228 30.37 19.65 0.44
C LYS A 228 30.49 18.34 1.20
N ASP A 229 29.80 18.23 2.34
CA ASP A 229 29.95 17.11 3.28
C ASP A 229 29.02 15.92 2.97
N GLY A 230 28.00 16.16 2.15
CA GLY A 230 26.93 15.22 1.84
C GLY A 230 25.82 15.22 2.90
N PHE A 231 24.58 14.92 2.48
CA PHE A 231 23.45 14.81 3.39
C PHE A 231 23.53 13.51 4.21
N LYS A 232 23.81 13.66 5.50
CA LYS A 232 24.04 12.56 6.45
C LYS A 232 23.03 12.64 7.62
N PRO A 233 21.74 12.35 7.39
CA PRO A 233 20.75 12.44 8.45
C PRO A 233 20.99 11.40 9.54
N ASN A 234 20.85 11.79 10.81
CA ASN A 234 20.76 10.84 11.91
C ASN A 234 19.42 10.10 11.82
N LEU A 235 19.47 8.77 11.69
CA LEU A 235 18.29 7.96 11.41
C LEU A 235 17.30 7.88 12.57
N GLU A 236 17.71 8.20 13.80
CA GLU A 236 16.83 8.22 14.97
C GLU A 236 16.17 9.59 15.14
N THR A 237 16.94 10.68 14.97
CA THR A 237 16.45 12.03 15.32
C THR A 237 15.94 12.83 14.12
N HIS A 238 16.41 12.55 12.89
CA HIS A 238 16.05 13.32 11.70
C HIS A 238 15.06 12.61 10.77
N LEU A 239 14.82 11.30 10.97
CA LEU A 239 13.95 10.49 10.10
C LEU A 239 12.50 10.36 10.62
N ILE A 240 12.11 11.21 11.58
CA ILE A 240 10.81 11.13 12.25
C ILE A 240 9.77 11.92 11.43
N PRO A 241 8.76 11.27 10.83
CA PRO A 241 7.74 11.96 10.05
C PRO A 241 6.84 12.85 10.89
N LEU A 242 6.44 13.98 10.31
CA LEU A 242 5.36 14.84 10.79
C LEU A 242 4.02 14.23 10.38
N LEU A 243 3.04 14.27 11.28
CA LEU A 243 1.66 13.80 11.04
C LEU A 243 0.67 14.97 10.99
N ALA A 244 0.74 15.89 11.94
CA ALA A 244 -0.17 17.02 12.05
C ALA A 244 0.45 18.12 12.93
N THR A 245 -0.16 19.29 12.96
CA THR A 245 0.09 20.30 14.00
C THR A 245 -0.81 20.02 15.20
N LYS A 246 -0.36 20.39 16.40
CA LYS A 246 -1.25 20.46 17.57
C LYS A 246 -2.23 21.59 17.33
N SER A 247 -3.52 21.33 17.61
CA SER A 247 -4.50 22.41 17.70
C SER A 247 -4.16 23.25 18.92
N GLU A 248 -4.15 24.58 18.79
CA GLU A 248 -4.22 25.47 19.94
C GLU A 248 -5.67 25.49 20.41
N GLU A 249 -6.09 24.47 21.17
CA GLU A 249 -7.30 24.62 21.96
C GLU A 249 -7.00 25.65 23.06
N ALA A 250 -7.67 26.79 22.96
CA ALA A 250 -7.57 27.90 23.89
C ALA A 250 -7.60 27.39 25.34
N SER A 251 -6.61 27.81 26.11
CA SER A 251 -6.52 27.64 27.55
C SER A 251 -7.85 27.99 28.23
N SER A 252 -8.65 26.97 28.54
CA SER A 252 -9.64 27.05 29.61
C SER A 252 -9.08 26.24 30.75
N GLU A 253 -8.57 26.97 31.74
CA GLU A 253 -8.12 26.44 33.01
C GLU A 253 -9.25 25.64 33.67
N THR A 254 -9.00 24.36 33.91
CA THR A 254 -9.42 23.73 35.16
C THR A 254 -8.26 22.87 35.63
N LYS A 255 -7.53 23.41 36.61
CA LYS A 255 -6.61 22.66 37.45
C LYS A 255 -7.44 21.70 38.31
N GLU A 256 -7.56 20.46 37.86
CA GLU A 256 -7.88 19.34 38.75
C GLU A 256 -6.83 18.24 38.60
N THR A 257 -5.92 18.26 39.57
CA THR A 257 -5.30 17.13 40.27
C THR A 257 -5.14 15.79 39.54
N ASN A 258 -3.87 15.44 39.31
CA ASN A 258 -3.31 14.09 39.35
C ASN A 258 -4.23 12.95 38.92
N THR A 259 -4.26 12.68 37.62
CA THR A 259 -4.47 11.34 37.10
C THR A 259 -3.32 11.03 36.17
N GLU A 260 -2.68 9.87 36.35
CA GLU A 260 -1.64 9.33 35.49
C GLU A 260 -2.17 9.25 34.04
N SER A 261 -2.04 10.32 33.27
CA SER A 261 -2.37 10.33 31.85
C SER A 261 -1.32 9.48 31.14
N SER A 262 -1.56 8.17 31.05
CA SER A 262 -0.75 7.25 30.26
C SER A 262 -0.56 7.86 28.86
N LYS A 263 0.68 8.30 28.56
CA LYS A 263 1.00 8.85 27.23
C LYS A 263 0.60 7.81 26.19
N ALA A 264 -0.37 8.15 25.34
CA ALA A 264 -0.90 7.25 24.33
C ALA A 264 0.25 6.59 23.56
N VAL A 265 0.17 5.26 23.38
CA VAL A 265 1.21 4.48 22.70
C VAL A 265 1.33 4.89 21.23
N HIS A 266 0.20 5.23 20.61
CA HIS A 266 0.07 5.69 19.23
C HIS A 266 -0.87 6.91 19.19
N HIS A 267 -0.70 7.81 18.22
CA HIS A 267 -1.59 8.97 18.05
C HIS A 267 -3.01 8.51 17.69
N PRO A 268 -4.08 8.99 18.37
CA PRO A 268 -5.46 8.64 18.04
C PRO A 268 -5.84 8.92 16.59
N LEU A 269 -5.29 10.00 16.01
CA LEU A 269 -5.45 10.34 14.59
C LEU A 269 -5.00 9.20 13.67
N LEU A 270 -3.95 8.47 14.04
CA LEU A 270 -3.45 7.35 13.24
C LEU A 270 -4.36 6.11 13.40
N ILE A 271 -4.91 5.90 14.60
CA ILE A 271 -5.82 4.78 14.90
C ILE A 271 -7.18 4.96 14.21
N GLN A 272 -7.71 6.18 14.17
CA GLN A 272 -9.02 6.47 13.56
C GLN A 272 -9.02 6.31 12.04
N MET A 273 -7.84 6.31 11.40
CA MET A 273 -7.69 6.17 9.95
C MET A 273 -7.48 4.71 9.51
N SER A 274 -7.31 3.76 10.43
CA SER A 274 -7.06 2.33 10.18
C SER A 274 -8.29 1.47 10.37
#